data_AF-H6LJQ1-F1
#
_entry.id   AF-H6LJQ1-F1
#
_cell.length_a   1.000
_cell.length_b   1.000
_cell.length_c   1.000
_cell.angle_alpha   90.00
_cell.angle_beta   90.00
_cell.angle_gamma   90.00
#
_symmetry.space_group_name_H-M   'P 1'
#
loop_
_entity.id
_entity.type
_entity.pdbx_description
1 polymer ?
#
loop_
_entity_poly.entity_id
_entity_poly.type
_entity_poly.pdbx_seq_one_letter_code
_entity_poly.pdbx_strand_id
1 'polypeptide(L)'
;MNLQSNPKVVDNRWIAQNEKGNKKALDQHVNVMDLNQELIIEQEEKKRYEGRLDRLESKLSEVSSKEFEKKMELFKEIQGLKEAIAEKDRSLFLLNKSKRIIEASILQMNQLEKKVFYAHRYLGKSLVEIADELNHDYGYIRTVSARADKKMR
;
A
#
# COMPACT_ATOMS: atom_id res chain seq x y z
N MET A 1 -39.73 -36.47 -35.63
CA MET A 1 -38.29 -36.43 -35.31
C MET A 1 -37.88 -34.98 -35.12
N ASN A 2 -37.32 -34.66 -33.96
CA ASN A 2 -36.93 -33.32 -33.53
C ASN A 2 -35.71 -32.79 -34.31
N LEU A 3 -35.78 -31.57 -34.80
CA LEU A 3 -34.61 -30.75 -35.14
C LEU A 3 -34.68 -29.46 -34.33
N GLN A 4 -34.10 -29.52 -33.13
CA GLN A 4 -33.93 -28.40 -32.22
C GLN A 4 -32.73 -27.54 -32.64
N SER A 5 -32.99 -26.25 -32.84
CA SER A 5 -32.19 -25.08 -32.45
C SER A 5 -30.67 -25.10 -32.67
N ASN A 6 -30.21 -24.26 -33.60
CA ASN A 6 -28.83 -23.78 -33.68
C ASN A 6 -28.71 -22.42 -32.95
N PRO A 7 -28.02 -22.29 -31.81
CA PRO A 7 -27.72 -21.00 -31.21
C PRO A 7 -26.31 -20.53 -31.59
N LYS A 8 -26.30 -19.43 -32.35
CA LYS A 8 -25.32 -18.32 -32.33
C LYS A 8 -23.89 -18.68 -31.91
N VAL A 9 -23.01 -18.79 -32.89
CA VAL A 9 -21.56 -18.61 -32.71
C VAL A 9 -21.35 -17.14 -32.29
N VAL A 10 -21.11 -16.92 -31.00
CA VAL A 10 -20.82 -15.60 -30.44
C VAL A 10 -19.40 -15.22 -30.87
N ASP A 11 -19.29 -14.14 -31.64
CA ASP A 11 -18.04 -13.59 -32.13
C ASP A 11 -17.22 -13.03 -30.95
N ASN A 12 -16.22 -13.79 -30.50
CA ASN A 12 -15.35 -13.47 -29.36
C ASN A 12 -14.44 -12.23 -29.60
N ARG A 13 -14.59 -11.51 -30.72
CA ARG A 13 -13.83 -10.27 -30.98
C ARG A 13 -14.15 -9.13 -30.02
N TRP A 14 -15.36 -9.10 -29.45
CA TRP A 14 -15.75 -8.06 -28.48
C TRP A 14 -15.16 -8.26 -27.08
N ILE A 15 -14.92 -9.51 -26.68
CA ILE A 15 -14.32 -9.82 -25.37
C ILE A 15 -12.82 -9.44 -25.37
N ALA A 16 -12.14 -9.63 -26.51
CA ALA A 16 -10.71 -9.30 -26.66
C ALA A 16 -10.40 -7.80 -26.72
N GLN A 17 -11.39 -6.92 -26.96
CA GLN A 17 -11.18 -5.47 -26.98
C GLN A 17 -11.37 -4.82 -25.60
N ASN A 18 -12.22 -5.38 -24.73
CA ASN A 18 -12.44 -4.84 -23.38
C ASN A 18 -11.33 -5.22 -22.38
N GLU A 19 -10.56 -6.28 -22.62
CA GLU A 19 -9.41 -6.63 -21.78
C GLU A 19 -8.16 -5.76 -22.03
N LYS A 20 -8.10 -5.06 -23.17
CA LYS A 20 -6.98 -4.15 -23.49
C LYS A 20 -7.06 -2.81 -22.74
N GLY A 21 -8.20 -2.52 -22.09
CA GLY A 21 -8.43 -1.29 -21.33
C GLY A 21 -7.95 -1.32 -19.88
N ASN A 22 -7.74 -2.49 -19.26
CA ASN A 22 -7.62 -2.58 -17.79
C ASN A 22 -6.28 -3.11 -17.24
N LYS A 23 -5.33 -3.51 -18.11
CA LYS A 23 -4.00 -4.00 -17.70
C LYS A 23 -2.94 -2.92 -17.50
N LYS A 24 -3.22 -1.65 -17.84
CA LYS A 24 -2.24 -0.55 -17.73
C LYS A 24 -2.15 0.08 -16.33
N ALA A 25 -3.13 -0.15 -15.45
CA ALA A 25 -3.21 0.45 -14.12
C ALA A 25 -3.03 -0.53 -12.95
N LEU A 26 -3.08 -1.84 -13.21
CA LEU A 26 -3.25 -2.87 -12.18
C LEU A 26 -1.95 -3.23 -11.41
N ASP A 27 -0.79 -3.08 -12.06
CA ASP A 27 0.46 -3.69 -11.59
C ASP A 27 1.54 -2.69 -11.13
N GLN A 28 1.24 -1.40 -10.99
CA GLN A 28 2.22 -0.40 -10.51
C GLN A 28 2.07 -0.05 -9.03
N HIS A 29 1.03 -0.53 -8.36
CA HIS A 29 0.59 0.12 -7.13
C HIS A 29 0.51 -0.75 -5.88
N VAL A 30 0.48 -2.09 -5.88
CA VAL A 30 0.11 -2.83 -4.65
C VAL A 30 0.92 -2.44 -3.40
N ASN A 31 2.26 -2.39 -3.37
CA ASN A 31 2.97 -1.96 -2.15
C ASN A 31 2.98 -0.44 -1.89
N VAL A 32 2.98 0.41 -2.92
CA VAL A 32 2.81 1.86 -2.71
C VAL A 32 1.37 2.18 -2.28
N MET A 33 0.40 1.36 -2.69
CA MET A 33 -1.02 1.40 -2.34
C MET A 33 -1.22 0.87 -0.92
N ASP A 34 -0.54 -0.21 -0.54
CA ASP A 34 -0.50 -0.74 0.83
C ASP A 34 0.14 0.30 1.76
N LEU A 35 1.31 0.85 1.40
CA LEU A 35 1.95 1.94 2.16
C LEU A 35 1.11 3.22 2.18
N ASN A 36 0.40 3.55 1.09
CA ASN A 36 -0.50 4.71 1.07
C ASN A 36 -1.73 4.47 1.96
N GLN A 37 -2.31 3.28 1.93
CA GLN A 37 -3.42 2.89 2.80
C GLN A 37 -2.97 2.91 4.25
N GLU A 38 -1.81 2.33 4.56
CA GLU A 38 -1.23 2.35 5.90
C GLU A 38 -0.93 3.79 6.36
N LEU A 39 -0.36 4.64 5.49
CA LEU A 39 -0.20 6.07 5.77
C LEU A 39 -1.52 6.77 6.07
N ILE A 40 -2.58 6.47 5.32
CA ILE A 40 -3.92 7.05 5.55
C ILE A 40 -4.45 6.59 6.91
N ILE A 41 -4.40 5.30 7.20
CA ILE A 41 -4.87 4.72 8.47
C ILE A 41 -4.12 5.35 9.65
N GLU A 42 -2.79 5.41 9.56
CA GLU A 42 -1.94 5.98 10.61
C GLU A 42 -2.21 7.49 10.81
N GLN A 43 -2.47 8.24 9.74
CA GLN A 43 -2.86 9.65 9.82
C GLN A 43 -4.24 9.83 10.47
N GLU A 44 -5.21 9.00 10.12
CA GLU A 44 -6.56 9.05 10.70
C GLU A 44 -6.56 8.63 12.18
N GLU A 45 -5.78 7.62 12.56
CA GLU A 45 -5.59 7.25 13.96
C GLU A 45 -4.91 8.35 14.76
N LYS A 46 -3.86 8.98 14.21
CA LYS A 46 -3.22 10.12 14.85
C LYS A 46 -4.22 11.25 15.12
N LYS A 47 -5.02 11.64 14.10
CA LYS A 47 -6.07 12.65 14.26
C LYS A 47 -7.09 12.29 15.34
N ARG A 48 -7.46 11.01 15.43
CA ARG A 48 -8.37 10.52 16.49
C ARG A 48 -7.75 10.68 17.88
N TYR A 49 -6.45 10.43 18.02
CA TYR A 49 -5.73 10.61 19.28
C TYR A 49 -5.59 12.09 19.65
N GLU A 50 -5.25 12.95 18.70
CA GLU A 50 -5.21 14.41 18.89
C GLU A 50 -6.58 14.93 19.36
N GLY A 51 -7.67 14.54 18.69
CA GLY A 51 -9.01 14.95 19.12
C GLY A 51 -9.43 14.37 20.49
N ARG A 52 -8.90 13.21 20.91
CA ARG A 52 -9.11 12.70 22.27
C ARG A 52 -8.28 13.49 23.29
N LEU A 53 -7.04 13.83 22.95
CA LEU A 53 -6.16 14.65 23.78
C LEU A 53 -6.81 16.00 24.10
N ASP A 54 -7.30 16.70 23.08
CA ASP A 54 -7.96 18.01 23.24
C ASP A 54 -9.15 17.94 24.20
N ARG A 55 -9.96 16.87 24.10
CA ARG A 55 -11.11 16.64 25.01
C ARG A 55 -10.66 16.39 26.44
N LEU A 56 -9.59 15.63 26.65
CA LEU A 56 -9.07 15.34 27.99
C LEU A 56 -8.41 16.57 28.62
N GLU A 57 -7.66 17.35 27.84
CA GLU A 57 -7.05 18.60 28.32
C GLU A 57 -8.13 19.63 28.68
N SER A 58 -9.20 19.73 27.89
CA SER A 58 -10.38 20.55 28.23
C SER A 58 -11.02 20.08 29.53
N LYS A 59 -11.29 18.77 29.67
CA LYS A 59 -11.86 18.19 30.89
C LYS A 59 -10.98 18.43 32.11
N LEU A 60 -9.66 18.30 31.97
CA LEU A 60 -8.70 18.55 33.05
C LEU A 60 -8.75 20.01 33.53
N SER A 61 -8.97 20.96 32.62
CA SER A 61 -9.10 22.38 32.96
C SER A 61 -10.38 22.71 33.75
N GLU A 62 -11.46 21.96 33.49
CA GLU A 62 -12.76 22.12 34.16
C GLU A 62 -12.83 21.44 35.53
N VAL A 63 -12.03 20.39 35.76
CA VAL A 63 -12.04 19.64 37.01
C VAL A 63 -11.57 20.52 38.18
N SER A 64 -12.35 20.48 39.26
CA SER A 64 -12.06 21.25 40.47
C SER A 64 -10.73 20.82 41.12
N SER A 65 -10.01 21.76 41.72
CA SER A 65 -8.78 21.47 42.48
C SER A 65 -9.00 20.53 43.67
N LYS A 66 -10.25 20.42 44.15
CA LYS A 66 -10.62 19.51 45.25
C LYS A 66 -10.72 18.04 44.81
N GLU A 67 -10.80 17.78 43.50
CA GLU A 67 -10.89 16.42 42.93
C GLU A 67 -9.51 15.92 42.47
N PHE A 68 -8.55 15.86 43.40
CA PHE A 68 -7.16 15.53 43.10
C PHE A 68 -6.98 14.19 42.38
N GLU A 69 -7.64 13.13 42.84
CA GLU A 69 -7.55 11.79 42.24
C GLU A 69 -7.98 11.79 40.78
N LYS A 70 -9.11 12.44 40.47
CA LYS A 70 -9.61 12.57 39.09
C LYS A 70 -8.64 13.35 38.21
N LYS A 71 -8.00 14.41 38.73
CA LYS A 71 -6.96 15.13 37.98
C LYS A 71 -5.77 14.22 37.69
N MET A 72 -5.33 13.46 38.67
CA MET A 72 -4.18 12.56 38.52
C MET A 72 -4.45 11.47 37.47
N GLU A 73 -5.66 10.91 37.44
CA GLU A 73 -6.07 9.97 36.41
C GLU A 73 -6.04 10.59 35.01
N LEU A 74 -6.62 11.79 34.86
CA LEU A 74 -6.61 12.51 33.58
C LEU A 74 -5.18 12.84 33.13
N PHE A 75 -4.29 13.24 34.05
CA PHE A 75 -2.89 13.48 33.72
C PHE A 75 -2.20 12.23 33.18
N LYS A 76 -2.41 11.07 33.82
CA LYS A 76 -1.85 9.80 33.35
C LYS A 76 -2.37 9.44 31.96
N GLU A 77 -3.66 9.61 31.73
CA GLU A 77 -4.28 9.32 30.42
C GLU A 77 -3.76 10.26 29.32
N ILE A 78 -3.65 11.56 29.62
CA ILE A 78 -3.08 12.59 28.73
C ILE A 78 -1.64 12.24 28.37
N GLN A 79 -0.83 11.85 29.37
CA GLN A 79 0.57 11.50 29.14
C GLN A 79 0.69 10.26 28.23
N GLY A 80 -0.09 9.21 28.48
CA GLY A 80 -0.11 8.02 27.63
C GLY A 80 -0.56 8.33 26.18
N LEU A 81 -1.51 9.26 26.02
CA LEU A 81 -1.93 9.73 24.69
C LEU A 81 -0.83 10.51 23.97
N LYS A 82 -0.09 11.38 24.66
CA LYS A 82 1.05 12.11 24.08
C LYS A 82 2.13 11.15 23.59
N GLU A 83 2.43 10.10 24.36
CA GLU A 83 3.36 9.04 23.96
C GLU A 83 2.85 8.26 22.74
N ALA A 84 1.57 7.90 22.71
CA ALA A 84 0.96 7.23 21.57
C ALA A 84 1.01 8.10 20.29
N ILE A 85 0.75 9.41 20.40
CA ILE A 85 0.85 10.34 19.27
C ILE A 85 2.30 10.43 18.76
N ALA A 86 3.29 10.48 19.67
CA ALA A 86 4.70 10.50 19.29
C ALA A 86 5.11 9.22 18.52
N GLU A 87 4.60 8.06 18.93
CA GLU A 87 4.85 6.81 18.19
C GLU A 87 4.15 6.82 16.82
N LYS A 88 2.94 7.39 16.71
CA LYS A 88 2.28 7.60 15.40
C LYS A 88 3.10 8.49 14.49
N ASP A 89 3.68 9.57 14.99
CA ASP A 89 4.58 10.44 14.21
C ASP A 89 5.82 9.68 13.72
N ARG A 90 6.40 8.83 14.57
CA ARG A 90 7.53 7.97 14.21
C ARG A 90 7.15 6.98 13.10
N SER A 91 6.02 6.30 13.22
CA SER A 91 5.51 5.37 12.20
C SER A 91 5.29 6.07 10.87
N LEU A 92 4.61 7.23 10.88
CA LEU A 92 4.39 8.05 9.68
C LEU A 92 5.71 8.49 9.03
N PHE A 93 6.70 8.87 9.82
CA PHE A 93 8.03 9.21 9.30
C PHE A 93 8.68 8.01 8.58
N LEU A 94 8.65 6.83 9.20
CA LEU A 94 9.24 5.61 8.62
C LEU A 94 8.51 5.18 7.35
N LEU A 95 7.17 5.19 7.35
CA LEU A 95 6.36 4.87 6.17
C LEU A 95 6.63 5.84 5.01
N ASN A 96 6.69 7.15 5.28
CA ASN A 96 7.02 8.14 4.26
C ASN A 96 8.45 7.98 3.72
N LYS A 97 9.41 7.64 4.59
CA LYS A 97 10.79 7.35 4.19
C LYS A 97 10.82 6.13 3.27
N SER A 98 10.16 5.04 3.63
CA SER A 98 10.07 3.82 2.82
C SER A 98 9.43 4.10 1.46
N LYS A 99 8.30 4.83 1.44
CA LYS A 99 7.62 5.25 0.21
C LYS A 99 8.55 6.03 -0.71
N ARG A 100 9.25 7.04 -0.19
CA ARG A 100 10.20 7.85 -0.97
C ARG A 100 11.32 7.02 -1.60
N ILE A 101 11.88 6.06 -0.85
CA ILE A 101 12.93 5.17 -1.37
C ILE A 101 12.38 4.32 -2.51
N ILE A 102 11.22 3.70 -2.31
CA ILE A 102 10.57 2.86 -3.33
C ILE A 102 10.26 3.68 -4.59
N GLU A 103 9.67 4.86 -4.45
CA GLU A 103 9.35 5.75 -5.58
C GLU A 103 10.61 6.17 -6.34
N ALA A 104 11.68 6.57 -5.64
CA ALA A 104 12.94 6.95 -6.25
C ALA A 104 13.59 5.77 -7.02
N SER A 105 13.59 4.57 -6.44
CA SER A 105 14.11 3.37 -7.07
C SER A 105 13.30 2.96 -8.31
N ILE A 106 11.97 3.03 -8.24
CA ILE A 106 11.08 2.75 -9.37
C ILE A 106 11.32 3.75 -10.51
N LEU A 107 11.59 5.02 -10.23
CA LEU A 107 11.88 6.02 -11.27
C LEU A 107 13.15 5.68 -12.08
N GLN A 108 14.13 5.01 -11.47
CA GLN A 108 15.35 4.57 -12.14
C GLN A 108 15.18 3.28 -12.95
N MET A 109 14.05 2.59 -12.82
CA MET A 109 13.75 1.36 -13.54
C MET A 109 13.12 1.66 -14.92
N ASN A 110 13.56 0.93 -15.95
CA ASN A 110 12.85 0.91 -17.22
C ASN A 110 11.55 0.10 -17.12
N GLN A 111 10.71 0.15 -18.15
CA GLN A 111 9.39 -0.48 -18.11
C GLN A 111 9.43 -2.00 -17.92
N LEU A 112 10.46 -2.67 -18.44
CA LEU A 112 10.62 -4.11 -18.29
C LEU A 112 11.08 -4.48 -16.88
N GLU A 113 12.07 -3.74 -16.34
CA GLU A 113 12.53 -3.89 -14.96
C GLU A 113 11.38 -3.69 -13.97
N LYS A 114 10.52 -2.68 -14.18
CA LYS A 114 9.32 -2.46 -13.34
C LYS A 114 8.39 -3.67 -13.33
N LYS A 115 8.09 -4.21 -14.51
CA LYS A 115 7.19 -5.39 -14.65
C LYS A 115 7.76 -6.62 -13.98
N VAL A 116 9.04 -6.92 -14.22
CA VAL A 116 9.73 -8.08 -13.63
C VAL A 116 9.83 -7.92 -12.12
N PHE A 117 10.26 -6.75 -11.64
CA PHE A 117 10.35 -6.45 -10.22
C PHE A 117 9.00 -6.62 -9.54
N TYR A 118 7.94 -6.08 -10.12
CA TYR A 118 6.61 -6.17 -9.53
C TYR A 118 6.09 -7.60 -9.46
N ALA A 119 6.14 -8.32 -10.59
CA ALA A 119 5.65 -9.69 -10.66
C ALA A 119 6.40 -10.63 -9.70
N HIS A 120 7.71 -10.45 -9.58
CA HIS A 120 8.54 -11.27 -8.68
C HIS A 120 8.35 -10.89 -7.21
N ARG A 121 8.44 -9.59 -6.88
CA ARG A 121 8.46 -9.10 -5.50
C ARG A 121 7.08 -9.10 -4.84
N TYR A 122 6.02 -8.81 -5.60
CA TYR A 122 4.69 -8.54 -5.04
C TYR A 122 3.64 -9.55 -5.47
N LEU A 123 3.71 -10.09 -6.68
CA LEU A 123 2.82 -11.17 -7.10
C LEU A 123 3.36 -12.56 -6.73
N GLY A 124 4.61 -12.64 -6.22
CA GLY A 124 5.25 -13.89 -5.82
C GLY A 124 5.54 -14.85 -6.98
N LYS A 125 5.49 -14.36 -8.23
CA LYS A 125 5.74 -15.19 -9.41
C LYS A 125 7.20 -15.57 -9.49
N SER A 126 7.47 -16.80 -9.92
CA SER A 126 8.81 -17.24 -10.25
C SER A 126 9.34 -16.52 -11.49
N LEU A 127 10.66 -16.43 -11.62
CA LEU A 127 11.29 -15.86 -12.81
C LEU A 127 10.98 -16.65 -14.09
N VAL A 128 10.63 -17.93 -13.98
CA VAL A 128 10.18 -18.77 -15.10
C VAL A 128 8.80 -18.33 -15.57
N GLU A 129 7.83 -18.21 -14.66
CA GLU A 129 6.48 -17.73 -15.00
C GLU A 129 6.52 -16.32 -15.61
N ILE A 130 7.38 -15.45 -15.09
CA ILE A 130 7.56 -14.09 -15.63
C ILE A 130 8.16 -14.12 -17.04
N ALA A 131 9.10 -15.03 -17.30
CA ALA A 131 9.71 -15.20 -18.63
C ALA A 131 8.67 -15.66 -19.66
N ASP A 132 7.84 -16.63 -19.29
CA ASP A 132 6.76 -17.14 -20.14
C ASP A 132 5.71 -16.03 -20.41
N GLU A 133 5.26 -15.31 -19.39
CA GLU A 133 4.25 -14.25 -19.54
C GLU A 133 4.74 -13.06 -20.40
N LEU A 134 6.02 -12.73 -20.29
CA LEU A 134 6.63 -11.61 -21.02
C LEU A 134 7.20 -12.03 -22.38
N ASN A 135 7.11 -13.32 -22.75
CA ASN A 135 7.70 -13.89 -23.96
C ASN A 135 9.20 -13.57 -24.10
N HIS A 136 9.95 -13.78 -23.02
CA HIS A 136 11.38 -13.55 -22.97
C HIS A 136 12.13 -14.80 -22.49
N ASP A 137 13.40 -14.90 -22.84
CA ASP A 137 14.27 -15.95 -22.30
C ASP A 137 14.44 -15.79 -20.78
N TYR A 138 14.45 -16.93 -20.07
CA TYR A 138 14.65 -16.97 -18.62
C TYR A 138 15.97 -16.32 -18.19
N GLY A 139 17.06 -16.59 -18.90
CA GLY A 139 18.36 -15.99 -18.63
C GLY A 139 18.31 -14.47 -18.72
N TYR A 140 17.63 -13.95 -19.74
CA TYR A 140 17.39 -12.52 -19.86
C TYR A 140 16.58 -11.95 -18.69
N ILE A 141 15.44 -12.55 -18.33
CA ILE A 141 14.61 -12.10 -17.20
C ILE A 141 15.38 -12.15 -15.87
N ARG A 142 16.22 -13.16 -15.65
CA ARG A 142 17.10 -13.23 -14.49
C ARG A 142 18.03 -12.02 -14.40
N THR A 143 18.64 -11.59 -15.52
CA THR A 143 19.48 -10.38 -15.54
C THR A 143 18.68 -9.10 -15.30
N VAL A 144 17.44 -9.03 -15.78
CA VAL A 144 16.54 -7.90 -15.56
C VAL A 144 16.17 -7.80 -14.08
N SER A 145 15.78 -8.92 -13.46
CA SER A 145 15.45 -8.99 -12.03
C SER A 145 16.63 -8.54 -11.17
N ALA A 146 17.84 -9.06 -11.43
CA ALA A 146 19.03 -8.67 -10.69
C ALA A 146 19.36 -7.17 -10.80
N ARG A 147 19.15 -6.57 -11.99
CA ARG A 147 19.31 -5.12 -12.18
C ARG A 147 18.28 -4.32 -11.42
N ALA A 148 17.03 -4.77 -11.41
CA ALA A 148 15.97 -4.12 -10.64
C ALA A 148 16.25 -4.19 -9.14
N ASP A 149 16.64 -5.36 -8.62
CA ASP A 149 16.99 -5.53 -7.20
C ASP A 149 18.16 -4.65 -6.77
N LYS A 150 19.14 -4.45 -7.67
CA LYS A 150 20.28 -3.55 -7.40
C LYS A 150 19.85 -2.09 -7.23
N LYS A 151 18.78 -1.65 -7.90
CA LYS A 151 18.26 -0.26 -7.80
C LYS A 151 17.43 -0.01 -6.54
N MET A 152 17.04 -1.09 -5.84
CA MET A 152 16.31 -1.04 -4.57
C MET A 152 17.22 -1.03 -3.33
N ARG A 153 18.53 -1.24 -3.52
CA ARG A 153 19.56 -1.19 -2.47
C ARG A 153 20.18 0.19 -2.41
#